data_AF-A0A6N6PMP4-F1
#
_entry.id   AF-A0A6N6PMP4-F1
#
_cell.length_a   1.000
_cell.length_b   1.000
_cell.length_c   1.000
_cell.angle_alpha   90.00
_cell.angle_beta   90.00
_cell.angle_gamma   90.00
#
_symmetry.space_group_name_H-M   'P 1'
#
loop_
_entity.id
_entity.type
_entity.pdbx_description
1 polymer ?
#
loop_
_entity_poly.entity_id
_entity_poly.type
_entity_poly.pdbx_seq_one_letter_code
_entity_poly.pdbx_strand_id
1 'polypeptide(L)'
;MAHLLTPGEAHAQGDLFLRKFLSQLPGHEKLASFDGWIVSKELPFVGGRLDIVLQSANASAIIVVENKIGTDDHADQLNDYRSWLNEPRRRSFKTRLLLYLTPAGDLAKNARRKIYEPISYSEYISRWLRSCLDEVNPARVKEAIKTYLLTISNLNTNTLMKDDLDGRILNLIKTPADQTAALRIARVCESLKEKILQKVWDKGEDYLRKKLTDEKLTYWSLDRAKGSTLQSRYWIALTVKGLDEEIPQAQFSFFQFNTTTLFRWELAVKFDGWRGKHEKITALPEAQKLAAVMDGTFSMPKKHGWDGYCLYTADSKGIERFLEDEIEKLADVSDFFEAGWKKFQGLEPHLKRLNNVILRQIR
;
A
#
# COMPACT_ATOMS: atom_id res chain seq x y z
N MET A 1 8.63 1.99 -16.22
CA MET A 1 9.58 1.11 -16.91
C MET A 1 9.34 1.03 -18.42
N ALA A 2 8.23 0.46 -18.92
CA ALA A 2 7.97 0.29 -20.37
C ALA A 2 8.17 1.56 -21.22
N HIS A 3 7.72 2.72 -20.72
CA HIS A 3 7.92 4.01 -21.39
C HIS A 3 9.41 4.35 -21.60
N LEU A 4 10.30 4.04 -20.66
CA LEU A 4 11.75 4.27 -20.83
C LEU A 4 12.37 3.26 -21.81
N LEU A 5 11.84 2.05 -21.90
CA LEU A 5 12.37 1.01 -22.78
C LEU A 5 11.99 1.20 -24.25
N THR A 6 11.05 2.09 -24.56
CA THR A 6 10.50 2.22 -25.91
C THR A 6 11.22 3.34 -26.66
N PRO A 7 12.04 3.05 -27.69
CA PRO A 7 12.94 4.06 -28.28
C PRO A 7 12.27 5.33 -28.82
N GLY A 8 11.02 5.21 -29.28
CA GLY A 8 10.23 6.29 -29.86
C GLY A 8 9.36 7.08 -28.87
N GLU A 9 9.48 6.85 -27.56
CA GLU A 9 8.69 7.57 -26.55
C GLU A 9 9.19 8.98 -26.25
N ALA A 10 8.40 9.74 -25.48
CA ALA A 10 8.60 11.17 -25.21
C ALA A 10 9.89 11.54 -24.44
N HIS A 11 10.70 10.55 -24.02
CA HIS A 11 11.99 10.81 -23.36
C HIS A 11 13.11 11.24 -24.34
N ALA A 12 12.90 11.08 -25.67
CA ALA A 12 13.81 11.56 -26.71
C ALA A 12 15.28 11.12 -26.56
N GLN A 13 15.51 9.90 -26.04
CA GLN A 13 16.84 9.31 -25.85
C GLN A 13 17.14 8.17 -26.84
N GLY A 14 16.30 8.01 -27.87
CA GLY A 14 16.36 6.87 -28.77
C GLY A 14 16.36 5.55 -27.99
N ASP A 15 17.20 4.62 -28.41
CA ASP A 15 17.33 3.28 -27.83
C ASP A 15 18.27 3.19 -26.61
N LEU A 16 18.79 4.33 -26.10
CA LEU A 16 19.77 4.36 -25.00
C LEU A 16 19.36 3.48 -23.82
N PHE A 17 18.16 3.74 -23.28
CA PHE A 17 17.61 3.02 -22.14
C PHE A 17 17.45 1.53 -22.43
N LEU A 18 16.93 1.19 -23.62
CA LEU A 18 16.74 -0.18 -24.03
C LEU A 18 18.06 -0.93 -24.16
N ARG A 19 19.05 -0.37 -24.85
CA ARG A 19 20.38 -0.98 -24.98
C ARG A 19 21.03 -1.19 -23.62
N LYS A 20 20.97 -0.20 -22.74
CA LYS A 20 21.52 -0.28 -21.36
C LYS A 20 20.81 -1.32 -20.49
N PHE A 21 19.52 -1.54 -20.73
CA PHE A 21 18.75 -2.59 -20.06
C PHE A 21 19.23 -3.95 -20.55
N LEU A 22 19.22 -4.18 -21.87
CA LEU A 22 19.62 -5.44 -22.48
C LEU A 22 21.08 -5.80 -22.19
N SER A 23 21.99 -4.82 -22.11
CA SER A 23 23.42 -5.06 -21.88
C SER A 23 23.72 -5.57 -20.47
N GLN A 24 22.75 -5.50 -19.56
CA GLN A 24 22.88 -5.97 -18.18
C GLN A 24 22.12 -7.27 -17.93
N LEU A 25 21.42 -7.81 -18.94
CA LEU A 25 20.73 -9.11 -18.83
C LEU A 25 21.76 -10.24 -18.67
N PRO A 26 21.77 -10.95 -17.53
CA PRO A 26 22.77 -11.98 -17.27
C PRO A 26 22.75 -13.07 -18.33
N GLY A 27 23.88 -13.30 -18.99
CA GLY A 27 24.03 -14.32 -20.03
C GLY A 27 23.42 -13.96 -21.39
N HIS A 28 22.86 -12.75 -21.52
CA HIS A 28 22.19 -12.26 -22.72
C HIS A 28 22.61 -10.83 -23.11
N GLU A 29 23.77 -10.39 -22.64
CA GLU A 29 24.28 -9.01 -22.82
C GLU A 29 24.42 -8.64 -24.29
N LYS A 30 24.72 -9.63 -25.15
CA LYS A 30 24.80 -9.48 -26.62
C LYS A 30 23.49 -9.01 -27.26
N LEU A 31 22.35 -9.17 -26.61
CA LEU A 31 21.07 -8.68 -27.14
C LEU A 31 21.07 -7.15 -27.33
N ALA A 32 21.89 -6.42 -26.59
CA ALA A 32 22.02 -4.97 -26.69
C ALA A 32 22.63 -4.45 -28.01
N SER A 33 23.31 -5.31 -28.77
CA SER A 33 23.89 -4.92 -30.07
C SER A 33 22.91 -5.06 -31.23
N PHE A 34 21.72 -5.61 -31.00
CA PHE A 34 20.69 -5.78 -32.03
C PHE A 34 19.67 -4.65 -31.97
N ASP A 35 19.17 -4.28 -33.13
CA ASP A 35 18.14 -3.27 -33.34
C ASP A 35 16.76 -3.92 -33.58
N GLY A 36 15.79 -3.11 -34.03
CA GLY A 36 14.46 -3.59 -34.42
C GLY A 36 13.60 -4.11 -33.25
N TRP A 37 13.89 -3.66 -32.03
CA TRP A 37 13.12 -4.03 -30.85
C TRP A 37 11.77 -3.32 -30.81
N ILE A 38 10.72 -4.10 -30.62
CA ILE A 38 9.36 -3.64 -30.39
C ILE A 38 9.04 -3.90 -28.92
N VAL A 39 8.58 -2.87 -28.21
CA VAL A 39 8.14 -2.95 -26.82
C VAL A 39 6.63 -2.81 -26.77
N SER A 40 5.96 -3.81 -26.21
CA SER A 40 4.51 -3.82 -25.97
C SER A 40 4.25 -3.82 -24.47
N LYS A 41 3.26 -3.06 -24.03
CA LYS A 41 2.75 -3.08 -22.65
C LYS A 41 1.37 -3.70 -22.64
N GLU A 42 1.02 -4.40 -21.57
CA GLU A 42 -0.34 -4.87 -21.33
C GLU A 42 -0.87 -5.72 -22.51
N LEU A 43 -0.03 -6.61 -23.06
CA LEU A 43 -0.34 -7.40 -24.26
C LEU A 43 -1.33 -8.53 -23.94
N PRO A 44 -2.57 -8.51 -24.48
CA PRO A 44 -3.55 -9.54 -24.19
C PRO A 44 -3.21 -10.89 -24.82
N PHE A 45 -3.58 -11.98 -24.14
CA PHE A 45 -3.53 -13.34 -24.67
C PHE A 45 -4.65 -14.21 -24.07
N VAL A 46 -4.82 -15.43 -24.60
CA VAL A 46 -5.76 -16.40 -24.03
C VAL A 46 -5.22 -16.87 -22.68
N GLY A 47 -5.81 -16.36 -21.59
CA GLY A 47 -5.36 -16.65 -20.22
C GLY A 47 -4.99 -15.40 -19.42
N GLY A 48 -4.91 -14.22 -20.04
CA GLY A 48 -4.65 -12.98 -19.32
C GLY A 48 -3.96 -11.93 -20.16
N ARG A 49 -2.99 -11.25 -19.56
CA ARG A 49 -2.29 -10.13 -20.16
C ARG A 49 -0.86 -10.07 -19.67
N LEU A 50 0.09 -9.88 -20.58
CA LEU A 50 1.52 -9.77 -20.29
C LEU A 50 1.87 -8.31 -20.01
N ASP A 51 2.53 -8.03 -18.88
CA ASP A 51 2.84 -6.66 -18.47
C ASP A 51 3.73 -5.93 -19.47
N ILE A 52 4.89 -6.52 -19.82
CA ILE A 52 5.83 -5.96 -20.79
C ILE A 52 6.40 -7.08 -21.67
N VAL A 53 6.39 -6.86 -22.98
CA VAL A 53 6.99 -7.77 -23.97
C VAL A 53 7.96 -6.99 -24.85
N LEU A 54 9.20 -7.46 -24.94
CA LEU A 54 10.21 -6.96 -25.87
C LEU A 54 10.47 -8.05 -26.90
N GLN A 55 10.43 -7.71 -28.18
CA GLN A 55 10.74 -8.66 -29.25
C GLN A 55 11.55 -8.01 -30.36
N SER A 56 12.52 -8.75 -30.91
CA SER A 56 13.27 -8.34 -32.10
C SER A 56 13.47 -9.55 -33.01
N ALA A 57 13.05 -9.40 -34.27
CA ALA A 57 13.30 -10.39 -35.30
C ALA A 57 14.81 -10.49 -35.61
N ASN A 58 15.50 -9.35 -35.65
CA ASN A 58 16.95 -9.26 -35.91
C ASN A 58 17.76 -9.96 -34.81
N ALA A 59 17.34 -9.80 -33.54
CA ALA A 59 17.93 -10.51 -32.41
C ALA A 59 17.50 -11.99 -32.30
N SER A 60 16.48 -12.41 -33.06
CA SER A 60 15.77 -13.69 -32.86
C SER A 60 15.41 -13.91 -31.38
N ALA A 61 14.93 -12.85 -30.72
CA ALA A 61 14.68 -12.85 -29.28
C ALA A 61 13.30 -12.29 -28.91
N ILE A 62 12.71 -12.88 -27.87
CA ILE A 62 11.53 -12.37 -27.17
C ILE A 62 11.75 -12.45 -25.66
N ILE A 63 11.41 -11.38 -24.96
CA ILE A 63 11.58 -11.21 -23.52
C ILE A 63 10.23 -10.76 -22.97
N VAL A 64 9.71 -11.51 -22.01
CA VAL A 64 8.53 -11.12 -21.23
C VAL A 64 9.01 -10.68 -19.86
N VAL A 65 8.50 -9.56 -19.36
CA VAL A 65 8.75 -9.09 -17.99
C VAL A 65 7.41 -9.08 -17.27
N GLU A 66 7.28 -9.89 -16.22
CA GLU A 66 6.19 -9.83 -15.26
C GLU A 66 6.60 -8.89 -14.12
N ASN A 67 5.81 -7.84 -13.87
CA ASN A 67 6.14 -6.78 -12.93
C ASN A 67 5.31 -6.86 -11.66
N LYS A 68 5.92 -7.31 -10.57
CA LYS A 68 5.30 -7.45 -9.26
C LYS A 68 5.78 -6.39 -8.28
N ILE A 69 4.85 -5.58 -7.77
CA ILE A 69 5.13 -4.57 -6.73
C ILE A 69 4.37 -4.87 -5.41
N GLY A 70 3.39 -5.80 -5.41
CA GLY A 70 2.56 -6.15 -4.25
C GLY A 70 2.48 -7.66 -3.95
N THR A 71 1.86 -8.04 -2.83
CA THR A 71 1.89 -9.39 -2.22
C THR A 71 0.88 -10.40 -2.77
N ASP A 72 -0.03 -10.01 -3.65
CA ASP A 72 -1.06 -10.92 -4.16
C ASP A 72 -0.49 -11.80 -5.28
N ASP A 73 0.10 -12.93 -4.88
CA ASP A 73 0.51 -14.01 -5.78
C ASP A 73 -0.74 -14.55 -6.52
N HIS A 74 -0.95 -14.14 -7.77
CA HIS A 74 -1.82 -14.89 -8.67
C HIS A 74 -1.05 -16.14 -9.08
N ALA A 75 -1.40 -17.25 -8.45
CA ALA A 75 -0.58 -18.45 -8.31
C ALA A 75 -0.06 -19.09 -9.62
N ASP A 76 -0.61 -18.77 -10.80
CA ASP A 76 -0.28 -19.45 -12.06
C ASP A 76 0.29 -18.55 -13.17
N GLN A 77 0.43 -17.24 -12.96
CA GLN A 77 0.73 -16.27 -14.02
C GLN A 77 2.06 -16.56 -14.76
N LEU A 78 3.13 -16.92 -14.03
CA LEU A 78 4.41 -17.27 -14.66
C LEU A 78 4.35 -18.58 -15.46
N ASN A 79 3.51 -19.55 -15.06
CA ASN A 79 3.31 -20.79 -15.80
C ASN A 79 2.56 -20.52 -17.11
N ASP A 80 1.54 -19.66 -17.08
CA ASP A 80 0.79 -19.23 -18.26
C ASP A 80 1.70 -18.48 -19.24
N TYR A 81 2.54 -17.58 -18.75
CA TYR A 81 3.47 -16.82 -19.58
C TYR A 81 4.52 -17.71 -20.21
N ARG A 82 5.02 -18.71 -19.46
CA ARG A 82 5.94 -19.70 -20.00
C ARG A 82 5.27 -20.55 -21.07
N SER A 83 4.02 -20.93 -20.88
CA SER A 83 3.23 -21.68 -21.86
C SER A 83 3.03 -20.87 -23.14
N TRP A 84 2.68 -19.58 -22.99
CA TRP A 84 2.57 -18.62 -24.09
C TRP A 84 3.90 -18.50 -24.87
N LEU A 85 5.05 -18.40 -24.19
CA LEU A 85 6.38 -18.38 -24.82
C LEU A 85 6.71 -19.67 -25.58
N ASN A 86 6.06 -20.80 -25.25
CA ASN A 86 6.30 -22.10 -25.87
C ASN A 86 5.36 -22.43 -27.04
N GLU A 87 4.38 -21.57 -27.31
CA GLU A 87 3.47 -21.72 -28.45
C GLU A 87 4.26 -21.78 -29.78
N PRO A 88 3.79 -22.58 -30.76
CA PRO A 88 4.50 -22.78 -32.03
C PRO A 88 4.92 -21.50 -32.74
N ARG A 89 4.08 -20.46 -32.70
CA ARG A 89 4.32 -19.17 -33.35
C ARG A 89 5.53 -18.41 -32.81
N ARG A 90 5.99 -18.72 -31.60
CA ARG A 90 7.12 -18.06 -30.93
C ARG A 90 8.37 -18.93 -30.89
N ARG A 91 8.30 -20.19 -31.34
CA ARG A 91 9.45 -21.10 -31.39
C ARG A 91 10.53 -20.66 -32.39
N SER A 92 10.21 -19.75 -33.31
CA SER A 92 11.16 -19.12 -34.23
C SER A 92 12.13 -18.17 -33.53
N PHE A 93 11.78 -17.65 -32.35
CA PHE A 93 12.71 -16.91 -31.51
C PHE A 93 13.64 -17.91 -30.78
N LYS A 94 14.94 -17.83 -31.09
CA LYS A 94 15.96 -18.67 -30.45
C LYS A 94 16.09 -18.36 -28.96
N THR A 95 16.01 -17.08 -28.59
CA THR A 95 16.07 -16.63 -27.20
C THR A 95 14.68 -16.27 -26.71
N ARG A 96 14.22 -16.94 -25.64
CA ARG A 96 12.89 -16.77 -25.04
C ARG A 96 13.03 -16.65 -23.52
N LEU A 97 12.99 -15.42 -23.03
CA LEU A 97 13.22 -15.09 -21.62
C LEU A 97 11.93 -14.69 -20.94
N LEU A 98 11.78 -15.13 -19.69
CA LEU A 98 10.73 -14.68 -18.80
C LEU A 98 11.40 -14.08 -17.56
N LEU A 99 11.35 -12.76 -17.44
CA LEU A 99 11.91 -12.04 -16.31
C LEU A 99 10.80 -11.83 -15.28
N TYR A 100 11.08 -12.16 -14.02
CA TYR A 100 10.18 -11.90 -12.90
C TYR A 100 10.75 -10.73 -12.09
N LEU A 101 10.15 -9.56 -12.24
CA LEU A 101 10.59 -8.33 -11.61
C LEU A 101 9.83 -8.10 -10.31
N THR A 102 10.52 -8.18 -9.18
CA THR A 102 9.97 -7.89 -7.84
C THR A 102 10.76 -6.77 -7.17
N PRO A 103 10.33 -6.20 -6.02
CA PRO A 103 11.11 -5.17 -5.34
C PRO A 103 12.53 -5.65 -5.03
N ALA A 104 12.65 -6.81 -4.34
CA ALA A 104 13.91 -7.32 -3.82
C ALA A 104 14.52 -8.50 -4.59
N GLY A 105 13.87 -8.98 -5.66
CA GLY A 105 14.35 -10.16 -6.42
C GLY A 105 13.85 -11.49 -5.85
N ASP A 106 12.73 -11.45 -5.11
CA ASP A 106 12.08 -12.62 -4.53
C ASP A 106 11.77 -13.70 -5.57
N LEU A 107 11.89 -14.95 -5.13
CA LEU A 107 11.47 -16.08 -5.94
C LEU A 107 9.94 -16.21 -5.90
N ALA A 108 9.34 -16.48 -7.06
CA ALA A 108 7.94 -16.82 -7.15
C ALA A 108 7.65 -18.10 -6.35
N LYS A 109 6.60 -18.08 -5.52
CA LYS A 109 6.25 -19.19 -4.63
C LYS A 109 5.73 -20.41 -5.38
N ASN A 110 5.01 -20.18 -6.48
CA ASN A 110 4.24 -21.22 -7.19
C ASN A 110 4.77 -21.50 -8.61
N ALA A 111 5.99 -21.07 -8.94
CA ALA A 111 6.61 -21.31 -10.24
C ALA A 111 8.00 -21.92 -10.09
N ARG A 112 8.33 -22.88 -10.96
CA ARG A 112 9.64 -23.54 -10.96
C ARG A 112 10.74 -22.55 -11.37
N ARG A 113 11.79 -22.40 -10.55
CA ARG A 113 12.91 -21.47 -10.80
C ARG A 113 13.56 -21.53 -12.20
N LYS A 114 13.44 -22.66 -12.92
CA LYS A 114 14.01 -22.85 -14.26
C LYS A 114 13.19 -22.22 -15.40
N ILE A 115 11.99 -21.72 -15.12
CA ILE A 115 11.10 -21.18 -16.16
C ILE A 115 11.16 -19.65 -16.27
N TYR A 116 11.83 -19.00 -15.30
CA TYR A 116 11.97 -17.55 -15.22
C TYR A 116 13.27 -17.14 -14.52
N GLU A 117 13.63 -15.88 -14.73
CA GLU A 117 14.84 -15.25 -14.23
C GLU A 117 14.40 -14.12 -13.29
N PRO A 118 14.68 -14.23 -11.98
CA PRO A 118 14.35 -13.18 -11.02
C PRO A 118 15.26 -11.98 -11.26
N ILE A 119 14.65 -10.81 -11.34
CA ILE A 119 15.32 -9.52 -11.33
C ILE A 119 14.64 -8.62 -10.29
N SER A 120 15.35 -7.60 -9.83
CA SER A 120 14.86 -6.75 -8.76
C SER A 120 14.83 -5.28 -9.15
N TYR A 121 13.91 -4.54 -8.53
CA TYR A 121 14.00 -3.08 -8.55
C TYR A 121 15.26 -2.61 -7.80
N SER A 122 15.52 -3.17 -6.61
CA SER A 122 16.61 -2.78 -5.70
C SER A 122 17.99 -2.82 -6.36
N GLU A 123 18.24 -3.82 -7.19
CA GLU A 123 19.54 -4.07 -7.78
C GLU A 123 19.52 -3.84 -9.29
N TYR A 124 18.71 -4.62 -10.02
CA TYR A 124 18.76 -4.64 -11.48
C TYR A 124 18.28 -3.32 -12.10
N ILE A 125 17.06 -2.88 -11.76
CA ILE A 125 16.49 -1.64 -12.31
C ILE A 125 17.26 -0.42 -11.81
N SER A 126 17.70 -0.42 -10.54
CA SER A 126 18.50 0.67 -9.99
C SER A 126 19.85 0.81 -10.69
N ARG A 127 20.57 -0.31 -10.89
CA ARG A 127 21.84 -0.31 -11.63
C ARG A 127 21.65 0.13 -13.08
N TRP A 128 20.60 -0.34 -13.73
CA TRP A 128 20.23 0.06 -15.09
C TRP A 128 20.00 1.57 -15.22
N LEU A 129 19.19 2.14 -14.34
CA LEU A 129 18.88 3.56 -14.39
C LEU A 129 20.09 4.43 -14.06
N ARG A 130 20.92 4.02 -13.10
CA ARG A 130 22.17 4.71 -12.78
C ARG A 130 23.13 4.72 -13.97
N SER A 131 23.25 3.61 -14.70
CA SER A 131 24.15 3.54 -15.87
C SER A 131 23.70 4.35 -17.08
N CYS A 132 22.48 4.91 -17.03
CA CYS A 132 21.97 5.84 -18.05
C CYS A 132 22.25 7.31 -17.71
N LEU A 133 22.49 7.67 -16.43
CA LEU A 133 22.54 9.08 -15.98
C LEU A 133 23.63 9.91 -16.65
N ASP A 134 24.75 9.29 -16.99
CA ASP A 134 25.90 9.96 -17.60
C ASP A 134 25.64 10.29 -19.09
N GLU A 135 24.81 9.51 -19.77
CA GLU A 135 24.53 9.61 -21.21
C GLU A 135 23.21 10.30 -21.54
N VAL A 136 22.30 10.43 -20.57
CA VAL A 136 21.05 11.17 -20.75
C VAL A 136 21.37 12.65 -20.91
N ASN A 137 20.88 13.31 -21.95
CA ASN A 137 21.16 14.75 -22.14
C ASN A 137 20.14 15.67 -21.43
N PRO A 138 18.82 15.47 -21.53
CA PRO A 138 17.85 16.40 -20.96
C PRO A 138 17.82 16.34 -19.43
N ALA A 139 18.00 17.50 -18.79
CA ALA A 139 17.97 17.62 -17.33
C ALA A 139 16.67 17.07 -16.71
N ARG A 140 15.52 17.34 -17.36
CA ARG A 140 14.21 16.82 -16.92
C ARG A 140 14.18 15.28 -16.85
N VAL A 141 14.83 14.60 -17.79
CA VAL A 141 14.88 13.13 -17.81
C VAL A 141 15.84 12.63 -16.74
N LYS A 142 16.98 13.30 -16.51
CA LYS A 142 17.87 12.98 -15.37
C LYS A 142 17.15 13.09 -14.03
N GLU A 143 16.39 14.16 -13.81
CA GLU A 143 15.63 14.36 -12.57
C GLU A 143 14.51 13.32 -12.41
N ALA A 144 13.83 12.95 -13.50
CA ALA A 144 12.86 11.86 -13.49
C ALA A 144 13.50 10.52 -13.11
N ILE A 145 14.70 10.21 -13.64
CA ILE A 145 15.46 9.01 -13.27
C ILE A 145 15.86 9.03 -11.80
N LYS A 146 16.40 10.16 -11.30
CA LYS A 146 16.76 10.31 -9.88
C LYS A 146 15.54 10.12 -8.98
N THR A 147 14.41 10.70 -9.34
CA THR A 147 13.13 10.51 -8.63
C THR A 147 12.72 9.04 -8.61
N TYR A 148 12.84 8.35 -9.74
CA TYR A 148 12.51 6.93 -9.83
C TYR A 148 13.46 6.05 -9.00
N LEU A 149 14.77 6.37 -8.98
CA LEU A 149 15.74 5.71 -8.10
C LEU A 149 15.42 5.91 -6.62
N LEU A 150 14.97 7.10 -6.23
CA LEU A 150 14.49 7.37 -4.87
C LEU A 150 13.24 6.55 -4.56
N THR A 151 12.27 6.48 -5.48
CA THR A 151 11.08 5.62 -5.31
C THR A 151 11.48 4.15 -5.13
N ILE A 152 12.40 3.63 -5.94
CA ILE A 152 12.90 2.26 -5.80
C ILE A 152 13.57 2.04 -4.45
N SER A 153 14.39 2.98 -3.99
CA SER A 153 15.00 2.90 -2.66
C SER A 153 13.91 2.75 -1.60
N ASN A 154 12.88 3.60 -1.67
CA ASN A 154 11.74 3.61 -0.74
C ASN A 154 10.82 2.39 -0.85
N LEU A 155 10.88 1.61 -1.93
CA LEU A 155 10.12 0.36 -2.08
C LEU A 155 10.81 -0.84 -1.44
N ASN A 156 12.13 -0.78 -1.26
CA ASN A 156 12.96 -1.90 -0.80
C ASN A 156 13.35 -1.80 0.67
N THR A 157 13.42 -0.57 1.17
CA THR A 157 13.31 -0.29 2.58
C THR A 157 11.82 -0.18 2.83
N ASN A 158 11.21 -0.96 3.72
CA ASN A 158 9.87 -0.64 4.26
C ASN A 158 9.88 0.68 5.08
N THR A 159 10.79 1.57 4.73
CA THR A 159 11.29 2.72 5.45
C THR A 159 11.27 3.82 4.41
N LEU A 160 10.37 4.75 4.60
CA LEU A 160 10.32 5.95 3.80
C LEU A 160 11.57 6.78 4.09
N MET A 161 12.30 7.14 3.02
CA MET A 161 13.44 8.07 2.99
C MET A 161 14.56 7.77 3.99
N LYS A 162 15.74 7.57 3.43
CA LYS A 162 17.01 7.61 4.14
C LYS A 162 17.23 9.04 4.65
N ASP A 163 16.66 9.36 5.81
CA ASP A 163 16.86 10.66 6.45
C ASP A 163 18.30 10.75 6.99
N ASP A 164 18.82 11.98 7.11
CA ASP A 164 20.15 12.33 7.67
C ASP A 164 20.48 11.63 9.02
N LEU A 165 19.44 11.16 9.70
CA LEU A 165 19.49 10.42 10.95
C LEU A 165 20.23 9.08 10.84
N ASP A 166 20.11 8.31 9.75
CA ASP A 166 20.78 6.99 9.64
C ASP A 166 22.31 7.13 9.72
N GLY A 167 22.86 8.10 8.99
CA GLY A 167 24.29 8.42 9.02
C GLY A 167 24.73 8.93 10.38
N ARG A 168 23.89 9.73 11.05
CA ARG A 168 24.15 10.22 12.41
C ARG A 168 24.09 9.11 13.45
N ILE A 169 23.16 8.16 13.34
CA ILE A 169 23.05 6.99 14.21
C ILE A 169 24.30 6.12 14.08
N LEU A 170 24.74 5.81 12.86
CA LEU A 170 25.97 5.04 12.64
C LEU A 170 27.20 5.77 13.19
N ASN A 171 27.26 7.10 13.07
CA ASN A 171 28.32 7.91 13.67
C ASN A 171 28.29 7.92 15.21
N LEU A 172 27.18 7.58 15.86
CA LEU A 172 27.10 7.45 17.33
C LEU A 172 27.57 6.07 17.82
N ILE A 173 27.56 5.05 16.96
CA ILE A 173 27.94 3.67 17.31
C ILE A 173 29.45 3.49 17.12
N LYS A 174 30.25 3.97 18.07
CA LYS A 174 31.73 3.98 17.93
C LYS A 174 32.43 2.88 18.71
N THR A 175 31.86 2.46 19.84
CA THR A 175 32.50 1.51 20.75
C THR A 175 31.79 0.15 20.74
N PRO A 176 32.45 -0.93 21.23
CA PRO A 176 31.79 -2.23 21.40
C PRO A 176 30.57 -2.17 22.33
N ALA A 177 30.57 -1.26 23.31
CA ALA A 177 29.42 -1.02 24.18
C ALA A 177 28.24 -0.42 23.40
N ASP A 178 28.49 0.58 22.55
CA ASP A 178 27.47 1.19 21.69
C ASP A 178 26.89 0.18 20.69
N GLN A 179 27.74 -0.66 20.10
CA GLN A 179 27.32 -1.73 19.19
C GLN A 179 26.41 -2.74 19.89
N THR A 180 26.79 -3.14 21.12
CA THR A 180 25.96 -4.02 21.95
C THR A 180 24.62 -3.37 22.30
N ALA A 181 24.63 -2.06 22.62
CA ALA A 181 23.42 -1.30 22.88
C ALA A 181 22.52 -1.22 21.64
N ALA A 182 23.09 -0.95 20.45
CA ALA A 182 22.35 -0.91 19.19
C ALA A 182 21.67 -2.25 18.87
N LEU A 183 22.38 -3.37 19.02
CA LEU A 183 21.79 -4.70 18.84
C LEU A 183 20.67 -4.99 19.84
N ARG A 184 20.81 -4.53 21.10
CA ARG A 184 19.75 -4.67 22.11
C ARG A 184 18.54 -3.80 21.79
N ILE A 185 18.76 -2.56 21.34
CA ILE A 185 17.70 -1.65 20.88
C ILE A 185 16.93 -2.30 19.73
N ALA A 186 17.64 -2.83 18.73
CA ALA A 186 17.01 -3.55 17.61
C ALA A 186 16.16 -4.72 18.11
N ARG A 187 16.63 -5.47 19.11
CA ARG A 187 15.87 -6.58 19.72
C ARG A 187 14.58 -6.13 20.41
N VAL A 188 14.57 -4.97 21.05
CA VAL A 188 13.41 -4.46 21.83
C VAL A 188 12.57 -3.44 21.06
N CYS A 189 12.95 -3.10 19.83
CA CYS A 189 12.34 -2.03 19.04
C CYS A 189 10.85 -2.25 18.85
N GLU A 190 10.43 -3.47 18.54
CA GLU A 190 9.00 -3.80 18.36
C GLU A 190 8.18 -3.59 19.64
N SER A 191 8.71 -3.98 20.81
CA SER A 191 8.06 -3.72 22.09
C SER A 191 8.03 -2.23 22.44
N LEU A 192 9.03 -1.46 22.02
CA LEU A 192 9.04 -0.01 22.19
C LEU A 192 7.96 0.64 21.30
N LYS A 193 7.88 0.26 20.03
CA LYS A 193 6.83 0.71 19.10
C LYS A 193 5.44 0.45 19.67
N GLU A 194 5.20 -0.75 20.17
CA GLU A 194 3.92 -1.12 20.79
C GLU A 194 3.56 -0.21 21.99
N LYS A 195 4.52 0.09 22.86
CA LYS A 195 4.30 0.99 24.00
C LYS A 195 4.00 2.42 23.56
N ILE A 196 4.69 2.94 22.55
CA ILE A 196 4.45 4.30 22.04
C ILE A 196 3.06 4.36 21.40
N LEU A 197 2.73 3.36 20.58
CA LEU A 197 1.43 3.25 19.95
C LEU A 197 0.29 3.18 20.99
N GLN A 198 0.46 2.38 22.05
CA GLN A 198 -0.51 2.31 23.14
C GLN A 198 -0.75 3.69 23.75
N LYS A 199 0.32 4.47 24.01
CA LYS A 199 0.19 5.83 24.55
C LYS A 199 -0.56 6.78 23.61
N VAL A 200 -0.35 6.66 22.29
CA VAL A 200 -1.10 7.47 21.32
C VAL A 200 -2.60 7.16 21.41
N TRP A 201 -2.97 5.88 21.49
CA TRP A 201 -4.36 5.47 21.63
C TRP A 201 -4.98 5.87 22.97
N ASP A 202 -4.22 5.79 24.07
CA ASP A 202 -4.67 6.24 25.39
C ASP A 202 -4.95 7.77 25.37
N LYS A 203 -4.03 8.57 24.82
CA LYS A 203 -4.23 10.02 24.63
C LYS A 203 -5.46 10.33 23.76
N GLY A 204 -5.64 9.58 22.68
CA GLY A 204 -6.80 9.72 21.79
C GLY A 204 -8.13 9.44 22.48
N GLU A 205 -8.17 8.40 23.32
CA GLU A 205 -9.34 8.09 24.14
C GLU A 205 -9.68 9.24 25.10
N ASP A 206 -8.69 9.73 25.86
CA ASP A 206 -8.86 10.83 26.80
C ASP A 206 -9.37 12.10 26.10
N TYR A 207 -8.79 12.41 24.93
CA TYR A 207 -9.24 13.51 24.09
C TYR A 207 -10.70 13.37 23.66
N LEU A 208 -11.11 12.19 23.15
CA LEU A 208 -12.48 11.95 22.71
C LEU A 208 -13.47 12.00 23.88
N ARG A 209 -13.11 11.46 25.06
CA ARG A 209 -13.94 11.55 26.28
C ARG A 209 -14.16 13.00 26.69
N LYS A 210 -13.10 13.81 26.66
CA LYS A 210 -13.16 15.23 26.95
C LYS A 210 -14.08 15.96 25.97
N LYS A 211 -13.94 15.71 24.66
CA LYS A 211 -14.80 16.30 23.63
C LYS A 211 -16.28 15.96 23.81
N LEU A 212 -16.62 14.69 24.07
CA LEU A 212 -18.00 14.29 24.38
C LEU A 212 -18.58 15.05 25.57
N THR A 213 -17.75 15.29 26.58
CA THR A 213 -18.14 16.02 27.80
C THR A 213 -18.33 17.51 27.53
N ASP A 214 -17.33 18.15 26.93
CA ASP A 214 -17.32 19.59 26.64
C ASP A 214 -18.47 19.98 25.71
N GLU A 215 -18.77 19.14 24.72
CA GLU A 215 -19.85 19.35 23.75
C GLU A 215 -21.21 18.80 24.21
N LYS A 216 -21.29 18.23 25.43
CA LYS A 216 -22.50 17.69 26.05
C LYS A 216 -23.21 16.62 25.21
N LEU A 217 -22.43 15.81 24.48
CA LEU A 217 -22.93 14.74 23.61
C LEU A 217 -23.23 13.46 24.40
N THR A 218 -24.26 13.51 25.26
CA THR A 218 -24.61 12.43 26.22
C THR A 218 -25.18 11.16 25.59
N TYR A 219 -25.53 11.20 24.30
CA TYR A 219 -26.03 10.06 23.54
C TYR A 219 -24.95 9.01 23.25
N TRP A 220 -23.69 9.44 23.20
CA TRP A 220 -22.57 8.60 22.79
C TRP A 220 -21.71 8.18 23.98
N SER A 221 -21.10 7.00 23.86
CA SER A 221 -20.02 6.49 24.70
C SER A 221 -18.84 6.07 23.85
N LEU A 222 -17.69 5.83 24.49
CA LEU A 222 -16.56 5.20 23.83
C LEU A 222 -16.51 3.72 24.15
N ASP A 223 -16.31 2.94 23.11
CA ASP A 223 -15.93 1.53 23.17
C ASP A 223 -14.54 1.35 22.56
N ARG A 224 -13.74 0.41 23.06
CA ARG A 224 -12.34 0.25 22.70
C ARG A 224 -11.90 -1.20 22.75
N ALA A 225 -11.13 -1.62 21.75
CA ALA A 225 -10.27 -2.80 21.88
C ALA A 225 -8.78 -2.44 21.73
N LYS A 226 -7.94 -3.19 22.45
CA LYS A 226 -6.48 -3.13 22.36
C LYS A 226 -5.99 -4.29 21.50
N GLY A 227 -5.19 -4.00 20.48
CA GLY A 227 -4.58 -5.01 19.61
C GLY A 227 -3.08 -5.14 19.87
N SER A 228 -2.43 -6.10 19.18
CA SER A 228 -0.96 -6.18 19.05
C SER A 228 -0.55 -5.94 17.60
N THR A 229 0.72 -5.58 17.37
CA THR A 229 1.29 -5.35 16.02
C THR A 229 1.20 -6.60 15.13
N LEU A 230 1.25 -7.80 15.72
CA LEU A 230 1.17 -9.07 15.01
C LEU A 230 -0.27 -9.52 14.67
N GLN A 231 -1.30 -8.96 15.32
CA GLN A 231 -2.69 -9.40 15.12
C GLN A 231 -3.66 -8.33 14.59
N SER A 232 -3.40 -7.02 14.75
CA SER A 232 -4.37 -5.92 14.46
C SER A 232 -5.71 -6.11 15.20
N ARG A 233 -6.29 -5.16 15.93
CA ARG A 233 -6.55 -3.76 15.58
C ARG A 233 -6.77 -2.98 16.87
N TYR A 234 -5.95 -1.97 17.15
CA TYR A 234 -6.39 -0.92 18.06
C TYR A 234 -7.57 -0.20 17.43
N TRP A 235 -8.63 -0.01 18.20
CA TRP A 235 -9.74 0.82 17.77
C TRP A 235 -10.46 1.47 18.93
N ILE A 236 -11.03 2.65 18.66
CA ILE A 236 -11.94 3.36 19.54
C ILE A 236 -13.18 3.71 18.73
N ALA A 237 -14.37 3.32 19.17
CA ALA A 237 -15.64 3.66 18.53
C ALA A 237 -16.49 4.55 19.42
N LEU A 238 -17.16 5.50 18.77
CA LEU A 238 -18.29 6.24 19.31
C LEU A 238 -19.54 5.40 19.09
N THR A 239 -20.09 4.84 20.17
CA THR A 239 -21.26 3.96 20.19
C THR A 239 -22.40 4.58 20.99
N VAL A 240 -23.61 4.06 20.83
CA VAL A 240 -24.78 4.49 21.62
C VAL A 240 -24.56 4.11 23.08
N LYS A 241 -24.72 5.09 23.97
CA LYS A 241 -24.48 4.91 25.40
C LYS A 241 -25.43 3.88 26.01
N GLY A 242 -24.84 2.85 26.65
CA GLY A 242 -25.57 1.82 27.37
C GLY A 242 -26.31 0.81 26.49
N LEU A 243 -25.96 0.75 25.20
CA LEU A 243 -26.47 -0.23 24.27
C LEU A 243 -25.55 -1.47 24.27
N ASP A 244 -26.14 -2.66 24.28
CA ASP A 244 -25.42 -3.93 24.15
C ASP A 244 -24.69 -4.00 22.79
N GLU A 245 -23.49 -4.58 22.78
CA GLU A 245 -22.66 -4.76 21.58
C GLU A 245 -23.34 -5.62 20.52
N GLU A 246 -24.27 -6.51 20.91
CA GLU A 246 -25.04 -7.35 19.99
C GLU A 246 -26.19 -6.59 19.29
N ILE A 247 -26.54 -5.38 19.75
CA ILE A 247 -27.62 -4.60 19.14
C ILE A 247 -27.09 -3.77 17.96
N PRO A 248 -27.68 -3.91 16.75
CA PRO A 248 -27.28 -3.14 15.59
C PRO A 248 -27.29 -1.62 15.84
N GLN A 249 -26.17 -0.98 15.53
CA GLN A 249 -26.00 0.46 15.66
C GLN A 249 -25.01 1.02 14.62
N ALA A 250 -25.28 2.24 14.20
CA ALA A 250 -24.29 3.08 13.53
C ALA A 250 -23.29 3.58 14.57
N GLN A 251 -22.02 3.30 14.32
CA GLN A 251 -20.89 3.76 15.12
C GLN A 251 -19.88 4.50 14.23
N PHE A 252 -19.11 5.39 14.82
CA PHE A 252 -17.98 6.04 14.16
C PHE A 252 -16.72 5.59 14.88
N SER A 253 -15.78 4.93 14.19
CA SER A 253 -14.60 4.43 14.87
C SER A 253 -13.28 4.81 14.21
N PHE A 254 -12.30 4.97 15.08
CA PHE A 254 -10.90 5.19 14.79
C PHE A 254 -10.25 3.80 14.81
N PHE A 255 -9.54 3.45 13.74
CA PHE A 255 -8.97 2.11 13.54
C PHE A 255 -7.52 2.17 13.08
N GLN A 256 -6.77 1.11 13.39
CA GLN A 256 -5.46 0.83 12.80
C GLN A 256 -5.42 -0.58 12.17
N PHE A 257 -4.92 -0.67 10.92
CA PHE A 257 -4.72 -1.91 10.16
C PHE A 257 -3.27 -2.11 9.72
N ASN A 258 -2.81 -3.36 9.62
CA ASN A 258 -1.49 -3.70 9.06
C ASN A 258 -1.33 -3.47 7.52
N THR A 259 -2.14 -2.62 6.88
CA THR A 259 -2.13 -2.43 5.41
C THR A 259 -1.53 -1.08 4.99
N THR A 260 -1.40 -0.83 3.68
CA THR A 260 -0.79 0.37 3.06
C THR A 260 -1.32 1.73 3.52
N THR A 261 -2.54 1.77 4.06
CA THR A 261 -3.02 2.91 4.86
C THR A 261 -3.22 2.42 6.28
N LEU A 262 -2.50 3.03 7.21
CA LEU A 262 -2.32 2.47 8.54
C LEU A 262 -3.44 2.84 9.49
N PHE A 263 -3.72 4.13 9.62
CA PHE A 263 -4.78 4.67 10.46
C PHE A 263 -5.99 4.97 9.61
N ARG A 264 -7.20 4.70 10.09
CA ARG A 264 -8.45 4.92 9.37
C ARG A 264 -9.52 5.43 10.31
N TRP A 265 -10.43 6.24 9.80
CA TRP A 265 -11.71 6.45 10.47
C TRP A 265 -12.75 5.68 9.68
N GLU A 266 -13.37 4.68 10.27
CA GLU A 266 -14.41 3.94 9.60
C GLU A 266 -15.75 4.37 10.19
N LEU A 267 -16.67 4.76 9.32
CA LEU A 267 -18.06 4.80 9.69
C LEU A 267 -18.63 3.41 9.48
N ALA A 268 -18.41 2.55 10.46
CA ALA A 268 -19.02 1.24 10.47
C ALA A 268 -20.44 1.36 11.02
N VAL A 269 -21.44 1.03 10.20
CA VAL A 269 -22.69 0.55 10.80
C VAL A 269 -22.45 -0.92 11.07
N LYS A 270 -22.07 -1.23 12.32
CA LYS A 270 -21.75 -2.59 12.72
C LYS A 270 -23.07 -3.32 12.90
N PHE A 271 -23.43 -4.14 11.91
CA PHE A 271 -24.61 -5.00 11.92
C PHE A 271 -24.24 -6.43 12.33
N ASP A 272 -23.30 -6.61 13.26
CA ASP A 272 -22.91 -7.95 13.69
C ASP A 272 -24.15 -8.68 14.22
N GLY A 273 -24.44 -9.85 13.63
CA GLY A 273 -25.62 -10.67 13.94
C GLY A 273 -26.85 -10.49 13.04
N TRP A 274 -26.89 -9.49 12.15
CA TRP A 274 -28.08 -9.18 11.32
C TRP A 274 -27.98 -9.72 9.87
N ARG A 275 -27.51 -10.95 9.68
CA ARG A 275 -27.51 -11.62 8.35
C ARG A 275 -28.94 -11.61 7.77
N GLY A 276 -29.15 -10.88 6.67
CA GLY A 276 -30.40 -10.92 5.88
C GLY A 276 -31.35 -9.72 6.02
N LYS A 277 -30.98 -8.64 6.72
CA LYS A 277 -31.82 -7.42 6.81
C LYS A 277 -31.12 -6.11 6.38
N HIS A 278 -29.92 -6.19 5.80
CA HIS A 278 -29.21 -5.06 5.19
C HIS A 278 -30.14 -4.18 4.34
N GLU A 279 -30.88 -4.81 3.43
CA GLU A 279 -31.82 -4.17 2.51
C GLU A 279 -32.93 -3.39 3.23
N LYS A 280 -33.34 -3.82 4.42
CA LYS A 280 -34.37 -3.11 5.21
C LYS A 280 -33.84 -1.81 5.79
N ILE A 281 -32.57 -1.80 6.23
CA ILE A 281 -31.97 -0.60 6.83
C ILE A 281 -31.51 0.38 5.75
N THR A 282 -30.92 -0.09 4.65
CA THR A 282 -30.56 0.78 3.53
C THR A 282 -31.78 1.40 2.85
N ALA A 283 -32.94 0.76 2.94
CA ALA A 283 -34.21 1.34 2.52
C ALA A 283 -34.74 2.45 3.47
N LEU A 284 -34.19 2.63 4.66
CA LEU A 284 -34.66 3.67 5.58
C LEU A 284 -34.34 5.06 5.03
N PRO A 285 -35.28 6.02 5.11
CA PRO A 285 -35.02 7.40 4.70
C PRO A 285 -33.80 8.02 5.39
N GLU A 286 -33.57 7.70 6.66
CA GLU A 286 -32.42 8.17 7.45
C GLU A 286 -31.10 7.58 6.95
N ALA A 287 -31.09 6.33 6.50
CA ALA A 287 -29.92 5.69 5.92
C ALA A 287 -29.60 6.30 4.54
N GLN A 288 -30.62 6.58 3.72
CA GLN A 288 -30.44 7.26 2.43
C GLN A 288 -29.96 8.71 2.59
N LYS A 289 -30.46 9.43 3.59
CA LYS A 289 -29.97 10.78 3.92
C LYS A 289 -28.52 10.76 4.38
N LEU A 290 -28.14 9.78 5.21
CA LEU A 290 -26.75 9.58 5.61
C LEU A 290 -25.89 9.29 4.38
N ALA A 291 -26.33 8.38 3.49
CA ALA A 291 -25.65 8.07 2.24
C ALA A 291 -25.43 9.30 1.34
N ALA A 292 -26.43 10.16 1.20
CA ALA A 292 -26.36 11.35 0.37
C ALA A 292 -25.36 12.41 0.90
N VAL A 293 -25.27 12.58 2.23
CA VAL A 293 -24.24 13.43 2.85
C VAL A 293 -22.83 12.85 2.66
N MET A 294 -22.76 11.57 2.32
CA MET A 294 -21.53 10.84 2.11
C MET A 294 -21.10 10.73 0.63
N ASP A 295 -22.01 10.90 -0.31
CA ASP A 295 -21.70 10.72 -1.74
C ASP A 295 -20.72 11.80 -2.26
N GLY A 296 -19.62 11.39 -2.89
CA GLY A 296 -18.57 12.26 -3.46
C GLY A 296 -17.24 12.37 -2.69
N THR A 297 -17.12 11.83 -1.47
CA THR A 297 -15.85 11.87 -0.68
C THR A 297 -15.33 10.52 -0.19
N PHE A 298 -16.05 9.42 -0.43
CA PHE A 298 -15.77 8.12 0.20
C PHE A 298 -15.76 6.97 -0.81
N SER A 299 -14.93 5.96 -0.58
CA SER A 299 -14.83 4.78 -1.44
C SER A 299 -15.32 3.55 -0.68
N MET A 300 -16.25 2.80 -1.25
CA MET A 300 -16.64 1.49 -0.72
C MET A 300 -16.06 0.40 -1.61
N PRO A 301 -15.04 -0.35 -1.17
CA PRO A 301 -14.80 -1.67 -1.72
C PRO A 301 -15.91 -2.58 -1.19
N LYS A 302 -16.78 -3.08 -2.08
CA LYS A 302 -17.70 -4.17 -1.72
C LYS A 302 -16.87 -5.38 -1.29
N LYS A 303 -16.79 -5.64 0.01
CA LYS A 303 -16.26 -6.90 0.54
C LYS A 303 -17.44 -7.69 1.10
N HIS A 304 -17.58 -8.95 0.72
CA HIS A 304 -18.67 -9.82 1.17
C HIS A 304 -18.77 -9.80 2.71
N GLY A 305 -19.92 -9.34 3.22
CA GLY A 305 -20.25 -9.33 4.65
C GLY A 305 -19.97 -8.03 5.41
N TRP A 306 -19.68 -6.91 4.73
CA TRP A 306 -19.46 -5.61 5.38
C TRP A 306 -20.36 -4.52 4.75
N ASP A 307 -21.22 -3.90 5.56
CA ASP A 307 -22.24 -2.96 5.10
C ASP A 307 -22.03 -1.53 5.66
N GLY A 308 -20.79 -1.19 6.03
CA GLY A 308 -20.38 0.12 6.51
C GLY A 308 -19.74 1.00 5.44
N TYR A 309 -19.64 2.30 5.70
CA TYR A 309 -18.91 3.23 4.84
C TYR A 309 -17.47 3.40 5.34
N CYS A 310 -16.49 3.12 4.48
CA CYS A 310 -15.09 3.37 4.80
C CYS A 310 -14.70 4.82 4.50
N LEU A 311 -14.20 5.55 5.50
CA LEU A 311 -13.55 6.86 5.28
C LEU A 311 -12.04 6.63 5.30
N TYR A 312 -11.35 7.05 4.25
CA TYR A 312 -9.90 6.91 4.20
C TYR A 312 -9.26 8.12 4.87
N THR A 313 -8.28 7.86 5.72
CA THR A 313 -7.25 8.88 5.95
C THR A 313 -6.33 8.87 4.74
N ALA A 314 -5.75 10.02 4.40
CA ALA A 314 -4.72 10.11 3.37
C ALA A 314 -3.35 9.61 3.85
N ASP A 315 -3.26 9.00 5.04
CA ASP A 315 -1.97 8.62 5.63
C ASP A 315 -1.43 7.35 4.97
N SER A 316 -0.49 7.57 4.04
CA SER A 316 0.29 6.55 3.35
C SER A 316 1.71 6.43 3.92
N LYS A 317 2.02 7.08 5.06
CA LYS A 317 3.38 7.15 5.61
C LYS A 317 3.76 5.97 6.53
N GLY A 318 2.85 5.07 6.89
CA GLY A 318 3.19 3.90 7.73
C GLY A 318 3.46 4.20 9.22
N ILE A 319 3.66 3.14 10.03
CA ILE A 319 3.62 3.23 11.51
C ILE A 319 4.76 4.08 12.02
N GLU A 320 5.94 3.83 11.49
CA GLU A 320 7.18 4.39 12.01
C GLU A 320 7.18 5.91 11.87
N ARG A 321 6.85 6.43 10.69
CA ARG A 321 6.72 7.88 10.49
C ARG A 321 5.60 8.54 11.27
N PHE A 322 4.46 7.87 11.40
CA PHE A 322 3.40 8.40 12.23
C PHE A 322 3.89 8.54 13.68
N LEU A 323 4.54 7.50 14.22
CA LEU A 323 5.08 7.56 15.57
C LEU A 323 6.21 8.60 15.70
N GLU A 324 7.07 8.76 14.69
CA GLU A 324 8.08 9.83 14.64
C GLU A 324 7.44 11.21 14.67
N ASP A 325 6.46 11.47 13.79
CA ASP A 325 5.70 12.72 13.77
C ASP A 325 5.05 13.00 15.14
N GLU A 326 4.47 11.98 15.79
CA GLU A 326 3.85 12.11 17.13
C GLU A 326 4.88 12.35 18.25
N ILE A 327 6.07 11.77 18.15
CA ILE A 327 7.17 11.98 19.11
C ILE A 327 7.73 13.40 18.96
N GLU A 328 7.98 13.83 17.72
CA GLU A 328 8.60 15.12 17.40
C GLU A 328 7.67 16.31 17.66
N LYS A 329 6.39 16.19 17.29
CA LYS A 329 5.42 17.29 17.46
C LYS A 329 5.17 17.63 18.93
N LEU A 330 5.52 16.74 19.88
CA LEU A 330 5.22 16.88 21.31
C LEU A 330 3.75 17.24 21.61
N ALA A 331 2.85 16.98 20.66
CA ALA A 331 1.47 17.41 20.76
C ALA A 331 0.75 16.56 21.82
N ASP A 332 -0.19 17.20 22.52
CA ASP A 332 -1.05 16.49 23.47
C ASP A 332 -1.97 15.50 22.75
N VAL A 333 -2.36 15.78 21.50
CA VAL A 333 -3.29 14.97 20.72
C VAL A 333 -2.85 14.87 19.26
N SER A 334 -2.93 13.66 18.70
CA SER A 334 -2.64 13.41 17.29
C SER A 334 -3.60 14.14 16.35
N ASP A 335 -3.08 14.68 15.25
CA ASP A 335 -3.87 15.22 14.13
C ASP A 335 -4.92 14.21 13.63
N PHE A 336 -4.63 12.91 13.79
CA PHE A 336 -5.55 11.82 13.47
C PHE A 336 -6.84 11.87 14.30
N PHE A 337 -6.77 12.08 15.62
CA PHE A 337 -7.98 12.11 16.44
C PHE A 337 -8.78 13.40 16.23
N GLU A 338 -8.10 14.54 16.09
CA GLU A 338 -8.74 15.84 15.84
C GLU A 338 -9.47 15.88 14.49
N ALA A 339 -8.84 15.39 13.42
CA ALA A 339 -9.47 15.37 12.11
C ALA A 339 -10.65 14.38 12.04
N GLY A 340 -10.53 13.22 12.70
CA GLY A 340 -11.64 12.26 12.81
C GLY A 340 -12.80 12.80 13.65
N TRP A 341 -12.51 13.53 14.73
CA TRP A 341 -13.53 14.21 15.54
C TRP A 341 -14.35 15.20 14.71
N LYS A 342 -13.69 16.07 13.94
CA LYS A 342 -14.36 17.02 13.04
C LYS A 342 -15.28 16.33 12.03
N LYS A 343 -14.86 15.16 11.53
CA LYS A 343 -15.70 14.34 10.65
C LYS A 343 -16.90 13.76 11.39
N PHE A 344 -16.70 13.22 12.59
CA PHE A 344 -17.80 12.74 13.42
C PHE A 344 -18.82 13.84 13.72
N GLN A 345 -18.39 15.04 14.12
CA GLN A 345 -19.29 16.15 14.43
C GLN A 345 -20.23 16.50 13.27
N GLY A 346 -19.72 16.50 12.03
CA GLY A 346 -20.55 16.74 10.85
C GLY A 346 -21.59 15.65 10.58
N LEU A 347 -21.33 14.42 11.03
CA LEU A 347 -22.18 13.25 10.81
C LEU A 347 -23.09 12.92 12.00
N GLU A 348 -22.74 13.37 13.21
CA GLU A 348 -23.41 13.02 14.47
C GLU A 348 -24.94 13.10 14.40
N PRO A 349 -25.56 14.18 13.87
CA PRO A 349 -27.01 14.29 13.85
C PRO A 349 -27.66 13.24 12.95
N HIS A 350 -26.98 12.83 11.88
CA HIS A 350 -27.45 11.80 10.94
C HIS A 350 -27.36 10.41 11.58
N LEU A 351 -26.23 10.11 12.24
CA LEU A 351 -26.02 8.84 12.92
C LEU A 351 -27.02 8.65 14.07
N LYS A 352 -27.23 9.69 14.87
CA LYS A 352 -28.21 9.68 15.97
C LYS A 352 -29.64 9.44 15.47
N ARG A 353 -30.04 10.09 14.37
CA ARG A 353 -31.37 9.87 13.75
C ARG A 353 -31.51 8.43 13.24
N LEU A 354 -30.50 7.92 12.56
CA LEU A 354 -30.49 6.55 12.06
C LEU A 354 -30.63 5.53 13.20
N ASN A 355 -29.82 5.67 14.26
CA ASN A 355 -29.89 4.79 15.43
C ASN A 355 -31.25 4.83 16.11
N ASN A 356 -31.87 6.01 16.25
CA ASN A 356 -33.23 6.11 16.81
C ASN A 356 -34.28 5.36 15.97
N VAL A 357 -34.14 5.32 14.65
CA VAL A 357 -35.06 4.55 13.78
C VAL A 357 -34.78 3.05 13.88
N ILE A 358 -33.50 2.64 13.85
CA ILE A 358 -33.10 1.23 14.00
C ILE A 358 -33.63 0.66 15.32
N LEU A 359 -33.40 1.36 16.44
CA LEU A 359 -33.83 0.92 17.77
C LEU A 359 -35.36 0.82 17.92
N ARG A 360 -36.13 1.60 17.16
CA ARG A 360 -37.61 1.49 17.11
C ARG A 360 -38.10 0.27 16.35
N GLN A 361 -37.30 -0.30 15.45
CA GLN A 361 -37.67 -1.49 14.67
C GLN A 361 -37.28 -2.80 15.35
N ILE A 362 -36.45 -2.72 16.40
CA ILE A 362 -35.97 -3.87 17.18
C ILE A 362 -36.81 -4.08 18.46
N ARG A 363 -37.39 -3.00 18.99
CA ARG A 363 -38.45 -3.06 20.02
C ARG A 363 -39.77 -3.47 19.39
#